data_AF-A0A9E3AUT7-F1
#
_entry.id   AF-A0A9E3AUT7-F1
#
_cell.length_a   1.000
_cell.length_b   1.000
_cell.length_c   1.000
_cell.angle_alpha   90.00
_cell.angle_beta   90.00
_cell.angle_gamma   90.00
#
_symmetry.space_group_name_H-M   'P 1'
#
loop_
_entity.id
_entity.type
_entity.pdbx_description
1 polymer ?
#
loop_
_entity_poly.entity_id
_entity_poly.type
_entity_poly.pdbx_seq_one_letter_code
_entity_poly.pdbx_strand_id
1 'polypeptide(L)'
;PSLEHMASVQKLARERGVPVHIDGARLFNAAQALGVQASRITAFGDSVGFCVSKGLSAPIGSVLCGSATFIERARAFRRMVGGNLRQAGVVAAAGIVALEEMIGRLAEDHRRAKELAIGIAAIDANLSDPREVETNIVNVDLSRSAHLAPEWAAALKARGILAGPTKPKRLRLLTHRHIGDGEVKRALAAFREVHAGMAGSRASSLPLREGV
;
A
#
# COMPACT_ATOMS: atom_id res chain seq x y z
N PRO A 1 2.87 -5.28 -11.65
CA PRO A 1 3.26 -5.90 -12.94
C PRO A 1 2.44 -5.25 -14.06
N SER A 2 2.99 -5.13 -15.27
CA SER A 2 2.21 -4.68 -16.42
C SER A 2 1.18 -5.74 -16.83
N LEU A 3 0.13 -5.33 -17.55
CA LEU A 3 -0.85 -6.28 -18.11
C LEU A 3 -0.20 -7.24 -19.11
N GLU A 4 0.81 -6.77 -19.85
CA GLU A 4 1.61 -7.61 -20.77
C GLU A 4 2.34 -8.72 -20.01
N HIS A 5 2.97 -8.39 -18.87
CA HIS A 5 3.61 -9.39 -18.03
C HIS A 5 2.60 -10.40 -17.45
N MET A 6 1.42 -9.93 -17.05
CA MET A 6 0.36 -10.83 -16.60
C MET A 6 -0.10 -11.78 -17.72
N ALA A 7 -0.21 -11.27 -18.95
CA ALA A 7 -0.54 -12.09 -20.12
C ALA A 7 0.56 -13.12 -20.43
N SER A 8 1.85 -12.75 -20.34
CA SER A 8 2.95 -13.69 -20.58
C SER A 8 2.98 -14.81 -19.53
N VAL A 9 2.75 -14.48 -18.26
CA VAL A 9 2.66 -15.47 -17.18
C VAL A 9 1.47 -16.40 -17.40
N GLN A 10 0.29 -15.86 -17.72
CA GLN A 10 -0.90 -16.67 -18.01
C GLN A 10 -0.66 -17.62 -19.18
N LYS A 11 -0.06 -17.14 -20.28
CA LYS A 11 0.24 -17.96 -21.46
C LYS A 11 1.12 -19.15 -21.09
N LEU A 12 2.24 -18.89 -20.42
CA LEU A 12 3.16 -19.93 -19.98
C LEU A 12 2.47 -20.94 -19.04
N ALA A 13 1.67 -20.45 -18.09
CA ALA A 13 0.96 -21.30 -17.15
C ALA A 13 -0.06 -22.21 -17.86
N ARG A 14 -0.82 -21.66 -18.83
CA ARG A 14 -1.74 -22.44 -19.67
C ARG A 14 -1.04 -23.51 -20.49
N GLU A 15 0.09 -23.18 -21.13
CA GLU A 15 0.90 -24.14 -21.89
C GLU A 15 1.41 -25.31 -21.03
N ARG A 16 1.53 -25.10 -19.70
CA ARG A 16 1.98 -26.10 -18.74
C ARG A 16 0.86 -26.70 -17.88
N GLY A 17 -0.39 -26.32 -18.12
CA GLY A 17 -1.53 -26.78 -17.31
C GLY A 17 -1.47 -26.36 -15.83
N VAL A 18 -0.78 -25.26 -15.51
CA VAL A 18 -0.62 -24.75 -14.15
C VAL A 18 -1.65 -23.63 -13.91
N PRO A 19 -2.47 -23.69 -12.85
CA PRO A 19 -3.41 -22.63 -12.53
C PRO A 19 -2.71 -21.38 -11.98
N VAL A 20 -3.25 -20.20 -12.30
CA VAL A 20 -2.76 -18.90 -11.86
C VAL A 20 -3.71 -18.30 -10.81
N HIS A 21 -3.17 -17.99 -9.63
CA HIS A 21 -3.88 -17.20 -8.62
C HIS A 21 -3.38 -15.76 -8.62
N ILE A 22 -4.30 -14.80 -8.62
CA ILE A 22 -3.99 -13.38 -8.42
C ILE A 22 -4.26 -13.01 -6.96
N ASP A 23 -3.20 -12.72 -6.19
CA ASP A 23 -3.35 -11.98 -4.93
C ASP A 23 -3.63 -10.51 -5.25
N GLY A 24 -4.92 -10.22 -5.33
CA GLY A 24 -5.48 -8.91 -5.58
C GLY A 24 -5.87 -8.18 -4.29
N ALA A 25 -5.11 -8.31 -3.19
CA ALA A 25 -5.40 -7.58 -1.95
C ALA A 25 -5.64 -6.07 -2.15
N ARG A 26 -5.08 -5.47 -3.22
CA ARG A 26 -5.36 -4.11 -3.70
C ARG A 26 -5.74 -4.06 -5.19
N LEU A 27 -6.48 -5.06 -5.69
CA LEU A 27 -6.92 -5.19 -7.08
C LEU A 27 -7.50 -3.88 -7.65
N PHE A 28 -8.38 -3.23 -6.89
CA PHE A 28 -9.05 -2.01 -7.33
C PHE A 28 -8.12 -0.78 -7.36
N ASN A 29 -7.04 -0.75 -6.57
CA ASN A 29 -6.02 0.30 -6.74
C ASN A 29 -5.26 0.09 -8.04
N ALA A 30 -4.90 -1.16 -8.38
CA ALA A 30 -4.24 -1.47 -9.64
C ALA A 30 -5.14 -1.14 -10.84
N ALA A 31 -6.43 -1.52 -10.79
CA ALA A 31 -7.42 -1.20 -11.81
C ALA A 31 -7.55 0.31 -12.02
N GLN A 32 -7.66 1.07 -10.92
CA GLN A 32 -7.76 2.53 -10.95
C GLN A 32 -6.50 3.20 -11.51
N ALA A 33 -5.30 2.74 -11.15
CA ALA A 33 -4.04 3.28 -11.66
C ALA A 33 -3.83 2.98 -13.16
N LEU A 34 -4.24 1.79 -13.60
CA LEU A 34 -4.14 1.37 -14.99
C LEU A 34 -5.26 1.93 -15.89
N GLY A 35 -6.29 2.56 -15.31
CA GLY A 35 -7.45 3.04 -16.07
C GLY A 35 -8.28 1.92 -16.72
N VAL A 36 -8.31 0.72 -16.12
CA VAL A 36 -9.04 -0.43 -16.65
C VAL A 36 -10.02 -0.98 -15.63
N GLN A 37 -11.03 -1.73 -16.10
CA GLN A 37 -11.89 -2.49 -15.19
C GLN A 37 -11.09 -3.59 -14.49
N ALA A 38 -11.43 -3.88 -13.23
CA ALA A 38 -10.81 -4.97 -12.48
C ALA A 38 -10.91 -6.32 -13.22
N SER A 39 -12.01 -6.55 -13.94
CA SER A 39 -12.24 -7.73 -14.79
C SER A 39 -11.15 -7.95 -15.84
N ARG A 40 -10.56 -6.87 -16.38
CA ARG A 40 -9.46 -6.95 -17.34
C ARG A 40 -8.19 -7.52 -16.72
N ILE A 41 -7.93 -7.21 -15.45
CA ILE A 41 -6.80 -7.75 -14.69
C ILE A 41 -7.08 -9.21 -14.32
N THR A 42 -8.28 -9.50 -13.82
CA THR A 42 -8.62 -10.85 -13.34
C THR A 42 -8.74 -11.86 -14.47
N ALA A 43 -8.95 -11.44 -15.72
CA ALA A 43 -8.95 -12.31 -16.89
C ALA A 43 -7.63 -13.09 -17.09
N PHE A 44 -6.53 -12.63 -16.47
CA PHE A 44 -5.24 -13.31 -16.51
C PHE A 44 -5.05 -14.40 -15.43
N GLY A 45 -6.03 -14.62 -14.55
CA GLY A 45 -5.96 -15.63 -13.49
C GLY A 45 -7.15 -16.60 -13.52
N ASP A 46 -6.93 -17.81 -13.01
CA ASP A 46 -7.99 -18.82 -12.79
C ASP A 46 -8.75 -18.57 -11.48
N SER A 47 -8.09 -17.90 -10.53
CA SER A 47 -8.70 -17.41 -9.31
C SER A 47 -8.11 -16.06 -8.90
N VAL A 48 -8.88 -15.29 -8.13
CA VAL A 48 -8.44 -14.01 -7.56
C VAL A 48 -8.94 -13.87 -6.14
N GLY A 49 -8.05 -13.47 -5.24
CA GLY A 49 -8.43 -12.99 -3.91
C GLY A 49 -8.34 -11.47 -3.87
N PHE A 50 -9.32 -10.77 -3.30
CA PHE A 50 -9.20 -9.33 -3.06
C PHE A 50 -9.78 -8.92 -1.70
N CYS A 51 -9.33 -7.79 -1.16
CA CYS A 51 -9.77 -7.30 0.14
C CYS A 51 -10.76 -6.16 -0.01
N VAL A 52 -11.85 -6.23 0.77
CA VAL A 52 -12.77 -5.09 0.97
C VAL A 52 -12.37 -4.24 2.18
N SER A 53 -11.53 -4.78 3.08
CA SER A 53 -11.15 -4.11 4.33
C SER A 53 -9.90 -3.23 4.28
N LYS A 54 -9.49 -2.79 3.09
CA LYS A 54 -8.33 -1.91 2.89
C LYS A 54 -8.80 -0.54 2.37
N GLY A 55 -8.38 -0.15 1.17
CA GLY A 55 -8.82 1.12 0.56
C GLY A 55 -10.34 1.23 0.39
N LEU A 56 -11.04 0.09 0.28
CA LEU A 56 -12.51 0.05 0.18
C LEU A 56 -13.24 0.20 1.52
N SER A 57 -12.51 0.32 2.64
CA SER A 57 -13.03 0.76 3.94
C SER A 57 -14.05 -0.15 4.66
N ALA A 58 -14.30 -1.38 4.20
CA ALA A 58 -15.05 -2.34 5.02
C ALA A 58 -14.28 -2.64 6.32
N PRO A 59 -14.96 -2.93 7.45
CA PRO A 59 -14.26 -3.21 8.71
C PRO A 59 -13.48 -4.53 8.67
N ILE A 60 -14.01 -5.53 7.96
CA ILE A 60 -13.41 -6.85 7.80
C ILE A 60 -13.83 -7.44 6.46
N GLY A 61 -12.98 -8.31 5.89
CA GLY A 61 -13.39 -9.17 4.80
C GLY A 61 -12.45 -9.16 3.60
N SER A 62 -12.41 -10.31 2.95
CA SER A 62 -11.86 -10.54 1.63
C SER A 62 -12.77 -11.49 0.87
N VAL A 63 -12.68 -11.46 -0.45
CA VAL A 63 -13.46 -12.28 -1.36
C VAL A 63 -12.49 -13.10 -2.20
N LEU A 64 -12.79 -14.39 -2.35
CA LEU A 64 -12.11 -15.29 -3.26
C LEU A 64 -13.07 -15.64 -4.40
N CYS A 65 -12.64 -15.37 -5.63
CA CYS A 65 -13.38 -15.66 -6.85
C CYS A 65 -12.61 -16.67 -7.71
N GLY A 66 -13.33 -17.49 -8.47
CA GLY A 66 -12.79 -18.50 -9.38
C GLY A 66 -13.92 -19.34 -9.95
N SER A 67 -13.60 -20.47 -10.58
CA SER A 67 -14.62 -21.41 -11.08
C SER A 67 -15.49 -21.98 -9.94
N ALA A 68 -16.71 -22.44 -10.26
CA ALA A 68 -17.60 -23.07 -9.29
C ALA A 68 -16.91 -24.25 -8.57
N THR A 69 -16.27 -25.14 -9.33
CA THR A 69 -15.53 -26.30 -8.79
C THR A 69 -14.38 -25.90 -7.88
N PHE A 70 -13.68 -24.80 -8.19
CA PHE A 70 -12.64 -24.24 -7.32
C PHE A 70 -13.22 -23.69 -6.01
N ILE A 71 -14.32 -22.93 -6.09
CA ILE A 71 -14.96 -22.31 -4.92
C ILE A 71 -15.60 -23.36 -4.01
N GLU A 72 -16.17 -24.44 -4.54
CA GLU A 72 -16.69 -25.56 -3.76
C GLU A 72 -15.59 -26.19 -2.88
N ARG A 73 -14.42 -26.46 -3.48
CA ARG A 73 -13.25 -26.93 -2.75
C ARG A 73 -12.79 -25.90 -1.72
N ALA A 74 -12.66 -24.64 -2.11
CA ALA A 74 -12.23 -23.57 -1.22
C ALA A 74 -13.14 -23.38 0.01
N ARG A 75 -14.46 -23.60 -0.13
CA ARG A 75 -15.41 -23.53 1.00
C ARG A 75 -15.13 -24.60 2.05
N ALA A 76 -14.68 -25.79 1.66
CA ALA A 76 -14.27 -26.83 2.61
C ALA A 76 -13.03 -26.39 3.41
N PHE A 77 -12.01 -25.88 2.72
CA PHE A 77 -10.82 -25.31 3.38
C PHE A 77 -11.17 -24.13 4.28
N ARG A 78 -12.07 -23.23 3.85
CA ARG A 78 -12.55 -22.12 4.68
C ARG A 78 -13.16 -22.61 5.99
N ARG A 79 -13.93 -23.70 5.98
CA ARG A 79 -14.48 -24.30 7.20
C ARG A 79 -13.36 -24.86 8.09
N MET A 80 -12.43 -25.61 7.49
CA MET A 80 -11.32 -26.24 8.20
C MET A 80 -10.43 -25.22 8.93
N VAL A 81 -10.16 -24.06 8.31
CA VAL A 81 -9.36 -22.98 8.92
C VAL A 81 -10.18 -22.03 9.81
N GLY A 82 -11.45 -22.36 10.11
CA GLY A 82 -12.30 -21.58 11.01
C GLY A 82 -12.95 -20.32 10.39
N GLY A 83 -12.85 -20.10 9.09
CA GLY A 83 -13.41 -18.95 8.39
C GLY A 83 -14.92 -19.01 8.13
N ASN A 84 -15.63 -20.01 8.67
CA ASN A 84 -17.06 -20.17 8.47
C ASN A 84 -17.88 -19.43 9.55
N LEU A 85 -17.90 -18.11 9.44
CA LEU A 85 -18.70 -17.24 10.29
C LEU A 85 -20.20 -17.56 10.14
N ARG A 86 -20.95 -17.42 11.23
CA ARG A 86 -22.40 -17.64 11.26
C ARG A 86 -23.15 -16.44 10.68
N GLN A 87 -23.52 -15.46 11.50
CA GLN A 87 -24.25 -14.26 11.07
C GLN A 87 -23.35 -13.25 10.32
N ALA A 88 -22.67 -13.72 9.26
CA ALA A 88 -21.74 -12.96 8.45
C ALA A 88 -22.41 -11.89 7.57
N GLY A 89 -23.75 -11.87 7.50
CA GLY A 89 -24.51 -10.88 6.72
C GLY A 89 -24.19 -9.44 7.10
N VAL A 90 -23.95 -9.18 8.40
CA VAL A 90 -23.60 -7.84 8.90
C VAL A 90 -22.29 -7.33 8.28
N VAL A 91 -21.26 -8.17 8.24
CA VAL A 91 -19.96 -7.79 7.64
C VAL A 91 -20.02 -7.81 6.11
N ALA A 92 -20.83 -8.70 5.52
CA ALA A 92 -21.05 -8.74 4.08
C ALA A 92 -21.74 -7.46 3.57
N ALA A 93 -22.68 -6.89 4.33
CA ALA A 93 -23.34 -5.63 3.98
C ALA A 93 -22.32 -4.48 3.81
N ALA A 94 -21.35 -4.35 4.72
CA ALA A 94 -20.27 -3.38 4.55
C ALA A 94 -19.38 -3.69 3.34
N GLY A 95 -19.20 -4.96 2.99
CA GLY A 95 -18.50 -5.39 1.78
C GLY A 95 -19.24 -5.01 0.48
N ILE A 96 -20.57 -5.01 0.48
CA ILE A 96 -21.39 -4.57 -0.66
C ILE A 96 -21.18 -3.07 -0.89
N VAL A 97 -21.36 -2.24 0.14
CA VAL A 97 -21.08 -0.78 0.06
C VAL A 97 -19.64 -0.51 -0.40
N ALA A 98 -18.68 -1.28 0.12
CA ALA A 98 -17.27 -1.18 -0.28
C ALA A 98 -17.05 -1.42 -1.78
N LEU A 99 -17.81 -2.31 -2.42
CA LEU A 99 -17.69 -2.60 -3.85
C LEU A 99 -18.51 -1.65 -4.73
N GLU A 100 -19.67 -1.20 -4.25
CA GLU A 100 -20.58 -0.37 -5.03
C GLU A 100 -20.19 1.12 -5.01
N GLU A 101 -19.66 1.62 -3.88
CA GLU A 101 -19.46 3.05 -3.67
C GLU A 101 -17.99 3.46 -3.54
N MET A 102 -17.12 2.57 -3.05
CA MET A 102 -15.79 2.97 -2.58
C MET A 102 -14.66 2.83 -3.61
N ILE A 103 -14.91 2.23 -4.78
CA ILE A 103 -13.87 2.00 -5.79
C ILE A 103 -13.42 3.33 -6.43
N GLY A 104 -14.36 4.16 -6.90
CA GLY A 104 -14.02 5.37 -7.67
C GLY A 104 -13.17 6.38 -6.89
N ARG A 105 -13.40 6.49 -5.57
CA ARG A 105 -12.65 7.40 -4.70
C ARG A 105 -11.20 7.00 -4.46
N LEU A 106 -10.76 5.79 -4.85
CA LEU A 106 -9.36 5.38 -4.75
C LEU A 106 -8.43 6.32 -5.56
N ALA A 107 -8.97 6.98 -6.60
CA ALA A 107 -8.26 8.03 -7.32
C ALA A 107 -7.76 9.16 -6.40
N GLU A 108 -8.54 9.52 -5.38
CA GLU A 108 -8.13 10.55 -4.43
C GLU A 108 -6.97 10.08 -3.55
N ASP A 109 -6.99 8.82 -3.14
CA ASP A 109 -5.93 8.21 -2.34
C ASP A 109 -4.62 8.21 -3.16
N HIS A 110 -4.68 7.88 -4.45
CA HIS A 110 -3.54 7.96 -5.36
C HIS A 110 -3.02 9.39 -5.54
N ARG A 111 -3.93 10.37 -5.78
CA ARG A 111 -3.56 11.79 -5.89
C ARG A 111 -2.82 12.27 -4.65
N ARG A 112 -3.35 11.99 -3.46
CA ARG A 112 -2.75 12.38 -2.18
C ARG A 112 -1.40 11.70 -1.93
N ALA A 113 -1.25 10.42 -2.32
CA ALA A 113 0.04 9.74 -2.24
C ALA A 113 1.07 10.41 -3.16
N LYS A 114 0.67 10.79 -4.38
CA LYS A 114 1.54 11.51 -5.31
C LYS A 114 1.96 12.88 -4.76
N GLU A 115 1.03 13.65 -4.21
CA GLU A 115 1.31 14.94 -3.57
C GLU A 115 2.25 14.80 -2.38
N LEU A 116 2.03 13.79 -1.53
CA LEU A 116 2.90 13.48 -0.42
C LEU A 116 4.32 13.14 -0.90
N ALA A 117 4.46 12.33 -1.95
CA ALA A 117 5.75 11.98 -2.52
C ALA A 117 6.47 13.20 -3.11
N ILE A 118 5.76 14.05 -3.86
CA ILE A 118 6.29 15.31 -4.40
C ILE A 118 6.77 16.23 -3.27
N GLY A 119 5.96 16.39 -2.22
CA GLY A 119 6.32 17.22 -1.07
C GLY A 119 7.52 16.69 -0.29
N ILE A 120 7.63 15.36 -0.13
CA ILE A 120 8.79 14.72 0.50
C ILE A 120 10.05 14.91 -0.35
N ALA A 121 9.95 14.71 -1.68
CA ALA A 121 11.05 14.94 -2.61
C ALA A 121 11.52 16.40 -2.65
N ALA A 122 10.61 17.35 -2.43
CA ALA A 122 10.94 18.78 -2.32
C ALA A 122 11.67 19.13 -1.01
N ILE A 123 11.53 18.31 0.04
CA ILE A 123 12.33 18.45 1.28
C ILE A 123 13.74 17.92 1.02
N ASP A 124 13.84 16.73 0.44
CA ASP A 124 15.10 16.12 0.02
C ASP A 124 14.81 15.08 -1.07
N ALA A 125 15.40 15.29 -2.26
CA ALA A 125 15.16 14.46 -3.43
C ALA A 125 15.59 12.99 -3.24
N ASN A 126 16.39 12.69 -2.22
CA ASN A 126 16.79 11.32 -1.89
C ASN A 126 15.76 10.56 -1.05
N LEU A 127 14.78 11.26 -0.47
CA LEU A 127 13.78 10.65 0.39
C LEU A 127 12.68 9.97 -0.41
N SER A 128 12.32 10.47 -1.59
CA SER A 128 11.23 9.88 -2.39
C SER A 128 11.40 10.22 -3.86
N ASP A 129 11.11 9.26 -4.73
CA ASP A 129 10.92 9.50 -6.16
C ASP A 129 9.42 9.48 -6.48
N PRO A 130 8.81 10.64 -6.78
CA PRO A 130 7.39 10.71 -7.11
C PRO A 130 7.01 9.82 -8.30
N ARG A 131 7.93 9.55 -9.24
CA ARG A 131 7.65 8.73 -10.43
C ARG A 131 7.35 7.27 -10.09
N GLU A 132 7.87 6.77 -8.97
CA GLU A 132 7.61 5.40 -8.50
C GLU A 132 6.26 5.25 -7.77
N VAL A 133 5.56 6.36 -7.52
CA VAL A 133 4.26 6.37 -6.85
C VAL A 133 3.13 6.28 -7.87
N GLU A 134 2.67 5.04 -8.06
CA GLU A 134 1.60 4.64 -8.99
C GLU A 134 0.21 4.55 -8.32
N THR A 135 0.17 4.29 -7.01
CA THR A 135 -1.07 4.03 -6.24
C THR A 135 -1.03 4.75 -4.89
N ASN A 136 -1.67 4.21 -3.85
CA ASN A 136 -1.81 4.83 -2.54
C ASN A 136 -0.61 4.60 -1.59
N ILE A 137 0.56 4.21 -2.11
CA ILE A 137 1.73 3.85 -1.31
C ILE A 137 2.90 4.76 -1.67
N VAL A 138 3.50 5.37 -0.65
CA VAL A 138 4.75 6.13 -0.77
C VAL A 138 5.82 5.42 0.03
N ASN A 139 6.91 5.01 -0.63
CA ASN A 139 8.10 4.54 0.05
C ASN A 139 9.03 5.74 0.27
N VAL A 140 9.55 5.87 1.48
CA VAL A 140 10.56 6.87 1.82
C VAL A 140 11.89 6.14 1.99
N ASP A 141 12.87 6.49 1.17
CA ASP A 141 14.24 5.98 1.26
C ASP A 141 15.03 6.80 2.27
N LEU A 142 15.60 6.10 3.25
CA LEU A 142 16.43 6.70 4.29
C LEU A 142 17.89 6.25 4.15
N SER A 143 18.28 5.65 3.03
CA SER A 143 19.63 5.14 2.75
C SER A 143 20.72 6.19 3.00
N ARG A 144 20.41 7.47 2.75
CA ARG A 144 21.32 8.61 2.99
C ARG A 144 21.15 9.31 4.34
N SER A 145 20.14 8.94 5.12
CA SER A 145 19.96 9.42 6.50
C SER A 145 20.92 8.70 7.43
N ALA A 146 21.48 9.41 8.41
CA ALA A 146 22.26 8.80 9.50
C ALA A 146 21.37 7.87 10.34
N HIS A 147 20.13 8.32 10.62
CA HIS A 147 19.15 7.61 11.43
C HIS A 147 18.46 6.47 10.67
N LEU A 148 18.01 5.47 11.42
CA LEU A 148 17.20 4.35 10.93
C LEU A 148 15.72 4.72 10.84
N ALA A 149 14.97 3.91 10.10
CA ALA A 149 13.53 4.07 9.93
C ALA A 149 12.73 4.08 11.25
N PRO A 150 13.04 3.26 12.28
CA PRO A 150 12.36 3.35 13.57
C PRO A 150 12.57 4.69 14.29
N GLU A 151 13.74 5.30 14.18
CA GLU A 151 14.03 6.62 14.78
C GLU A 151 13.23 7.73 14.07
N TRP A 152 13.19 7.70 12.73
CA TRP A 152 12.32 8.57 11.95
C TRP A 152 10.85 8.40 12.31
N ALA A 153 10.37 7.15 12.42
CA ALA A 153 8.99 6.87 12.80
C ALA A 153 8.66 7.39 14.20
N ALA A 154 9.58 7.27 15.16
CA ALA A 154 9.41 7.82 16.50
C ALA A 154 9.34 9.35 16.48
N ALA A 155 10.23 10.02 15.73
CA ALA A 155 10.26 11.48 15.61
C ALA A 155 9.01 12.04 14.89
N LEU A 156 8.50 11.32 13.89
CA LEU A 156 7.23 11.62 13.22
C LEU A 156 6.03 11.39 14.15
N LYS A 157 6.04 10.30 14.93
CA LYS A 157 5.00 9.99 15.90
C LYS A 157 4.88 11.06 16.99
N ALA A 158 6.00 11.62 17.45
CA ALA A 158 6.01 12.75 18.37
C ALA A 158 5.30 14.00 17.82
N ARG A 159 5.13 14.06 16.49
CA ARG A 159 4.39 15.11 15.75
C ARG A 159 3.02 14.64 15.26
N GLY A 160 2.52 13.52 15.78
CA GLY A 160 1.21 12.96 15.43
C GLY A 160 1.16 12.20 14.10
N ILE A 161 2.30 11.90 13.47
CA ILE A 161 2.36 11.18 12.19
C ILE A 161 2.82 9.74 12.40
N LEU A 162 1.94 8.78 12.11
CA LEU A 162 2.28 7.36 12.15
C LEU A 162 2.85 6.92 10.80
N ALA A 163 4.12 6.52 10.79
CA ALA A 163 4.80 5.95 9.63
C ALA A 163 5.23 4.50 9.93
N GLY A 164 5.17 3.61 8.94
CA GLY A 164 5.52 2.20 9.11
C GLY A 164 6.94 1.89 8.63
N PRO A 165 7.90 1.56 9.51
CA PRO A 165 9.18 0.99 9.10
C PRO A 165 8.95 -0.35 8.40
N THR A 166 9.49 -0.51 7.19
CA THR A 166 9.42 -1.78 6.44
C THR A 166 10.79 -2.46 6.31
N LYS A 167 11.87 -1.66 6.37
CA LYS A 167 13.27 -2.09 6.41
C LYS A 167 14.05 -1.09 7.28
N PRO A 168 15.30 -1.40 7.70
CA PRO A 168 16.10 -0.50 8.53
C PRO A 168 16.25 0.92 7.96
N LYS A 169 16.26 1.08 6.64
CA LYS A 169 16.38 2.37 5.94
C LYS A 169 15.17 2.67 5.03
N ARG A 170 13.99 2.15 5.35
CA ARG A 170 12.78 2.41 4.54
C ARG A 170 11.54 2.58 5.39
N LEU A 171 10.85 3.70 5.21
CA LEU A 171 9.47 3.88 5.68
C LEU A 171 8.50 3.61 4.53
N ARG A 172 7.30 3.17 4.89
CA ARG A 172 6.16 3.10 3.98
C ARG A 172 4.99 3.88 4.56
N LEU A 173 4.49 4.82 3.79
CA LEU A 173 3.29 5.59 4.07
C LEU A 173 2.16 5.10 3.17
N LEU A 174 0.94 5.12 3.68
CA LEU A 174 -0.24 4.75 2.91
C LEU A 174 -1.30 5.85 3.07
N THR A 175 -1.83 6.32 1.94
CA THR A 175 -3.03 7.15 1.93
C THR A 175 -4.28 6.26 1.87
N HIS A 176 -5.36 6.73 2.46
CA HIS A 176 -6.67 6.06 2.46
C HIS A 176 -7.75 7.08 2.81
N ARG A 177 -9.02 6.67 2.80
CA ARG A 177 -10.20 7.53 3.03
C ARG A 177 -10.10 8.52 4.19
N HIS A 178 -9.42 8.16 5.28
CA HIS A 178 -9.34 9.02 6.47
C HIS A 178 -8.14 9.99 6.44
N ILE A 179 -7.37 10.01 5.35
CA ILE A 179 -6.25 10.91 5.13
C ILE A 179 -6.66 11.90 4.03
N GLY A 180 -7.09 13.08 4.44
CA GLY A 180 -7.45 14.18 3.56
C GLY A 180 -6.26 15.09 3.25
N ASP A 181 -6.53 16.18 2.53
CA ASP A 181 -5.50 17.12 2.08
C ASP A 181 -4.85 17.87 3.28
N GLY A 182 -5.62 18.08 4.34
CA GLY A 182 -5.11 18.64 5.59
C GLY A 182 -4.10 17.72 6.28
N GLU A 183 -4.39 16.43 6.34
CA GLU A 183 -3.49 15.41 6.90
C GLU A 183 -2.19 15.31 6.09
N VAL A 184 -2.28 15.36 4.76
CA VAL A 184 -1.09 15.39 3.87
C VAL A 184 -0.23 16.60 4.17
N LYS A 185 -0.82 17.80 4.28
CA LYS A 185 -0.08 19.02 4.64
C LYS A 185 0.61 18.93 6.00
N ARG A 186 -0.08 18.40 7.01
CA ARG A 186 0.50 18.17 8.36
C ARG A 186 1.64 17.17 8.31
N ALA A 187 1.51 16.08 7.55
CA ALA A 187 2.58 15.11 7.36
C ALA A 187 3.82 15.77 6.74
N LEU A 188 3.66 16.55 5.68
CA LEU A 188 4.77 17.25 5.02
C LEU A 188 5.48 18.25 5.95
N ALA A 189 4.73 18.97 6.78
CA ALA A 189 5.32 19.86 7.79
C ALA A 189 6.17 19.06 8.80
N ALA A 190 5.63 17.96 9.33
CA ALA A 190 6.35 17.10 10.26
C ALA A 190 7.61 16.48 9.64
N PHE A 191 7.54 16.02 8.38
CA PHE A 191 8.71 15.51 7.65
C PHE A 191 9.81 16.55 7.52
N ARG A 192 9.45 17.81 7.23
CA ARG A 192 10.41 18.92 7.11
C ARG A 192 11.13 19.18 8.43
N GLU A 193 10.38 19.24 9.53
CA GLU A 193 10.96 19.44 10.86
C GLU A 193 11.86 18.28 11.30
N VAL A 194 11.44 17.04 11.08
CA VAL A 194 12.23 15.85 11.42
C VAL A 194 13.51 15.81 10.59
N HIS A 195 13.42 16.06 9.28
CA HIS A 195 14.59 16.10 8.40
C HIS A 195 15.60 17.16 8.85
N ALA A 196 15.14 18.39 9.15
CA ALA A 196 15.99 19.47 9.63
C ALA A 196 16.66 19.13 10.97
N GLY A 197 15.91 18.57 11.93
CA GLY A 197 16.44 18.17 13.24
C GLY A 197 17.47 17.05 13.15
N MET A 198 17.25 16.08 12.26
CA MET A 198 18.17 14.95 12.04
C MET A 198 19.40 15.33 11.21
N ALA A 199 19.30 16.34 10.34
CA ALA A 199 20.47 16.89 9.67
C ALA A 199 21.39 17.64 10.65
N GLY A 200 20.82 18.33 11.65
CA GLY A 200 21.55 19.08 12.67
C GLY A 200 22.37 18.23 13.65
N SER A 201 21.91 17.02 14.00
CA SER A 201 22.66 16.13 14.92
C SER A 201 23.95 15.56 14.32
N ARG A 202 24.20 15.79 13.02
CA ARG A 202 25.43 15.39 12.32
C ARG A 202 26.61 16.34 12.60
N ALA A 203 26.35 17.57 13.06
CA ALA A 203 27.37 18.60 13.23
C ALA A 203 28.12 18.54 14.57
N SER A 204 27.63 17.79 15.56
CA SER A 204 28.19 17.74 16.92
C SER A 204 29.17 16.57 17.18
N SER A 205 29.54 15.80 16.15
CA SER A 205 30.41 14.63 16.29
C SER A 205 31.64 14.66 15.37
N LEU A 206 32.24 15.82 15.18
CA LEU A 206 33.62 15.90 14.69
C LEU A 206 34.56 15.59 15.87
N PRO A 207 35.49 14.63 15.76
CA PRO A 207 36.45 14.39 16.83
C PRO A 207 37.32 15.64 16.97
N LEU A 208 37.49 16.08 18.22
CA LEU A 208 38.49 17.07 18.59
C LEU A 208 39.81 16.65 17.97
N ARG A 209 40.36 17.48 17.08
CA ARG A 209 41.75 17.34 16.64
C ARG A 209 42.61 17.42 17.89
N GLU A 210 43.24 16.31 18.26
CA GLU A 210 44.30 16.31 19.25
C GLU A 210 45.37 17.30 18.80
N GLY A 211 45.57 18.33 19.61
CA GLY A 211 46.56 19.36 19.41
C GLY A 211 47.68 19.18 20.43
N VAL A 212 48.91 19.23 19.88
CA VAL A 212 50.23 19.41 20.52
C VAL A 212 50.83 18.18 21.18
#